data_AF-A0A838FPT1-F1
#
_entry.id   AF-A0A838FPT1-F1
#
_cell.length_a   1.000
_cell.length_b   1.000
_cell.length_c   1.000
_cell.angle_alpha   90.00
_cell.angle_beta   90.00
_cell.angle_gamma   90.00
#
_symmetry.space_group_name_H-M   'P 1'
#
loop_
_entity.id
_entity.type
_entity.pdbx_description
1 polymer ?
#
loop_
_entity_poly.entity_id
_entity_poly.type
_entity_poly.pdbx_seq_one_letter_code
_entity_poly.pdbx_strand_id
1 'polypeptide(L)' 'MSLAEKNAVDALSPDELAELAAFIRERDHAVWDRQVDADFAEHGRLSIVAEEVRADIRAGRLQDLP' A
#
# COMPACT_ATOMS: atom_id res chain seq x y z
N MET A 1 -13.13 -13.71 7.41
CA MET A 1 -14.49 -13.39 6.95
C MET A 1 -15.42 -14.55 7.27
N SER A 2 -16.47 -14.30 8.04
CA SER A 2 -17.49 -15.28 8.43
C SER A 2 -18.42 -15.62 7.25
N LEU A 3 -19.18 -16.73 7.38
CA LEU A 3 -20.20 -17.09 6.39
C LEU A 3 -21.30 -16.01 6.28
N ALA A 4 -21.66 -15.37 7.40
CA ALA A 4 -22.63 -14.29 7.42
C ALA A 4 -22.15 -13.05 6.66
N GLU A 5 -20.87 -12.69 6.81
CA GLU A 5 -20.25 -11.58 6.07
C GLU A 5 -20.24 -11.85 4.55
N LYS A 6 -19.93 -13.07 4.12
CA LYS A 6 -19.97 -13.45 2.69
C LYS A 6 -21.37 -13.32 2.11
N ASN A 7 -22.37 -13.87 2.79
CA ASN A 7 -23.77 -13.78 2.35
C ASN A 7 -24.27 -12.32 2.31
N ALA A 8 -23.80 -11.47 3.22
CA ALA A 8 -24.14 -10.05 3.22
C ALA A 8 -23.55 -9.33 2.00
N VAL A 9 -22.30 -9.64 1.63
CA VAL A 9 -21.66 -9.09 0.41
C VAL A 9 -22.38 -9.56 -0.85
N ASP A 10 -22.77 -10.84 -0.91
CA ASP A 10 -23.49 -11.41 -2.06
C ASP A 10 -24.89 -10.80 -2.26
N ALA A 11 -25.47 -10.21 -1.20
CA ALA A 11 -26.78 -9.56 -1.25
C ALA A 11 -26.73 -8.08 -1.68
N LEU A 12 -25.54 -7.48 -1.81
CA LEU A 12 -25.39 -6.08 -2.20
C LEU A 12 -25.73 -5.89 -3.68
N SER A 13 -26.40 -4.79 -3.98
CA SER A 13 -26.47 -4.29 -5.36
C SER A 13 -25.08 -3.87 -5.86
N PRO A 14 -24.88 -3.73 -7.19
CA PRO A 14 -23.61 -3.28 -7.74
C PRO A 14 -23.14 -1.93 -7.17
N ASP A 15 -24.07 -1.00 -6.91
CA ASP A 15 -23.74 0.33 -6.37
C ASP A 15 -23.31 0.24 -4.90
N GLU A 16 -24.03 -0.53 -4.08
CA GLU A 16 -23.66 -0.75 -2.68
C GLU A 16 -22.32 -1.51 -2.54
N LEU A 17 -22.05 -2.45 -3.45
CA LEU A 17 -20.77 -3.14 -3.51
C LEU A 17 -19.63 -2.18 -3.88
N ALA A 18 -19.87 -1.25 -4.81
CA ALA A 18 -18.89 -0.22 -5.17
C ALA A 18 -18.60 0.73 -3.99
N GLU A 19 -19.63 1.13 -3.24
CA GLU A 19 -19.46 1.94 -2.01
C GLU A 19 -18.67 1.18 -0.94
N LEU A 20 -18.99 -0.09 -0.70
CA LEU A 20 -18.25 -0.94 0.24
C LEU A 20 -16.77 -1.09 -0.18
N ALA A 21 -16.52 -1.32 -1.48
CA ALA A 21 -15.16 -1.41 -2.01
C ALA A 21 -14.39 -0.10 -1.82
N ALA A 22 -15.03 1.05 -2.04
CA ALA A 22 -14.41 2.35 -1.81
C ALA A 22 -14.06 2.56 -0.32
N PHE A 23 -14.97 2.21 0.58
CA PHE A 23 -14.78 2.29 2.01
C PHE A 23 -13.62 1.42 2.52
N ILE A 24 -13.49 0.18 2.00
CA ILE A 24 -12.39 -0.72 2.35
C ILE A 24 -11.08 -0.16 1.83
N ARG A 25 -11.04 0.23 0.55
CA ARG A 25 -9.85 0.78 -0.09
C ARG A 25 -9.28 1.99 0.66
N GLU A 26 -10.12 2.91 1.12
CA GLU A 26 -9.69 4.07 1.91
C GLU A 26 -8.95 3.65 3.19
N ARG A 27 -9.42 2.60 3.87
CA ARG A 27 -8.80 2.09 5.10
C ARG A 27 -7.51 1.34 4.82
N ASP A 28 -7.51 0.51 3.78
CA ASP A 28 -6.32 -0.23 3.37
C ASP A 28 -5.23 0.74 2.92
N HIS A 29 -5.58 1.81 2.20
CA HIS A 29 -4.65 2.88 1.83
C HIS A 29 -4.07 3.56 3.07
N ALA A 30 -4.89 3.91 4.07
CA ALA A 30 -4.39 4.53 5.29
C ALA A 30 -3.45 3.62 6.10
N VAL A 31 -3.66 2.31 6.07
CA VAL A 31 -2.75 1.33 6.69
C VAL A 31 -1.46 1.21 5.87
N TRP A 32 -1.59 1.15 4.55
CA TRP A 32 -0.48 1.10 3.61
C TRP A 32 0.43 2.32 3.75
N ASP A 33 -0.12 3.53 3.78
CA ASP A 33 0.62 4.78 3.93
C ASP A 33 1.46 4.78 5.22
N ARG A 34 0.86 4.38 6.35
CA ARG A 34 1.59 4.24 7.62
C ARG A 34 2.71 3.20 7.55
N GLN A 35 2.49 2.11 6.82
CA GLN A 35 3.51 1.08 6.65
C GLN A 35 4.68 1.59 5.80
N VAL A 36 4.40 2.32 4.72
CA VAL A 36 5.43 2.97 3.91
C VAL A 36 6.24 3.95 4.76
N ASP A 37 5.59 4.81 5.54
CA ASP A 37 6.28 5.75 6.42
C ASP A 37 7.19 5.03 7.44
N ALA A 38 6.68 3.96 8.06
CA ALA A 38 7.45 3.17 9.02
C ALA A 38 8.63 2.43 8.37
N ASP A 39 8.45 1.91 7.15
CA ASP A 39 9.50 1.22 6.40
C ASP A 39 10.65 2.16 6.03
N PHE A 40 10.35 3.43 5.71
CA PHE A 40 11.34 4.45 5.33
C PHE A 40 11.86 5.32 6.50
N ALA A 41 11.33 5.14 7.72
CA ALA A 41 11.78 5.85 8.90
C ALA A 41 13.26 5.57 9.23
N GLU A 42 13.84 6.34 10.16
CA GLU A 42 15.18 6.08 10.69
C GLU A 42 15.23 4.67 11.30
N HIS A 43 16.15 3.83 10.82
CA HIS A 43 16.23 2.39 11.11
C HIS A 43 15.01 1.54 10.68
N GLY A 44 14.11 2.10 9.87
CA GLY A 44 13.04 1.38 9.21
C GLY A 44 13.58 0.30 8.27
N ARG A 45 12.73 -0.67 7.93
CA ARG A 45 13.10 -1.85 7.12
C ARG A 45 13.80 -1.50 5.80
N LEU A 46 13.41 -0.39 5.18
CA LEU A 46 13.92 0.08 3.90
C LEU A 46 14.95 1.22 4.03
N SER A 47 15.38 1.56 5.26
CA SER A 47 16.39 2.61 5.48
C SER A 47 17.71 2.31 4.76
N ILE A 48 18.15 1.04 4.77
CA ILE A 48 19.36 0.59 4.07
C ILE A 48 19.21 0.75 2.55
N VAL A 49 18.09 0.30 2.00
CA VAL A 49 17.79 0.42 0.56
C VAL A 49 17.76 1.89 0.14
N ALA A 50 17.20 2.78 0.98
CA ALA A 50 17.21 4.21 0.72
C ALA A 50 18.63 4.79 0.65
N GLU A 51 19.55 4.33 1.51
CA GLU A 51 20.96 4.74 1.45
C GLU A 51 21.68 4.20 0.21
N GLU A 52 21.41 2.96 -0.18
CA GLU A 52 21.94 2.36 -1.40
C GLU A 52 21.51 3.15 -2.64
N VAL A 53 20.22 3.47 -2.75
CA VAL A 53 19.68 4.29 -3.85
C VAL A 53 20.33 5.67 -3.87
N ARG A 54 20.52 6.31 -2.72
CA ARG A 54 21.24 7.60 -2.65
C ARG A 54 22.70 7.46 -3.09
N ALA A 55 23.36 6.35 -2.78
CA ALA A 55 24.72 6.08 -3.23
C ALA A 55 24.79 5.85 -4.74
N ASP A 56 23.82 5.15 -5.32
CA ASP A 56 23.70 4.92 -6.76
C ASP A 56 23.45 6.23 -7.52
N ILE A 57 22.57 7.11 -7.00
CA ILE A 57 22.35 8.46 -7.54
C ILE A 57 23.66 9.24 -7.58
N ARG A 58 24.40 9.30 -6.45
CA ARG A 58 25.68 10.01 -6.37
C ARG A 58 26.74 9.46 -7.31
N ALA A 59 26.69 8.16 -7.58
CA ALA A 59 27.64 7.49 -8.47
C ALA A 59 27.21 7.47 -9.94
N GLY A 60 26.04 8.02 -10.29
CA GLY A 60 25.52 8.02 -11.66
C GLY A 60 25.18 6.61 -12.16
N ARG A 61 24.75 5.70 -11.28
CA ARG A 61 24.41 4.30 -11.63
C ARG A 61 22.94 4.07 -11.98
N LEU A 62 22.12 5.13 -11.99
CA LEU A 62 20.73 5.02 -12.41
C LEU A 62 20.61 4.93 -13.94
N GLN A 63 19.59 4.23 -14.40
CA GLN A 63 19.19 4.14 -15.81
C GLN A 63 17.75 4.60 -15.97
N ASP A 64 17.40 5.05 -17.16
CA ASP A 64 16.01 5.35 -17.49
C ASP A 64 15.14 4.09 -17.39
N LEU A 65 13.87 4.29 -17.05
CA LEU A 65 12.89 3.21 -17.11
C LEU A 65 12.70 2.78 -18.58
N PRO A 66 12.57 1.47 -18.85
CA PRO A 66 12.39 0.95 -20.20
C PRO A 66 11.10 1.43 -20.87
#